data_AF-A0A7W2S6X9-F1
#
_entry.id   AF-A0A7W2S6X9-F1
#
_cell.length_a   1.000
_cell.length_b   1.000
_cell.length_c   1.000
_cell.angle_alpha   90.00
_cell.angle_beta   90.00
_cell.angle_gamma   90.00
#
_symmetry.space_group_name_H-M   'P 1'
#
loop_
_entity.id
_entity.type
_entity.pdbx_description
1 polymer ?
#
loop_
_entity_poly.entity_id
_entity_poly.type
_entity_poly.pdbx_seq_one_letter_code
_entity_poly.pdbx_strand_id
1 'polypeptide(L)'
;MDKLSIAGLLIAIFAIYFGFIIDGGAISSLLELPAFIIVFGGTLGAVMLQSSQSQFFHAISLLKWLFVPPKYDIEQGIESIVLWAEKARESGFLSLEYIAKEENDFYVNKGLNLLVDGVEVENLRVSLELDLDLYREHNLRSAHVFESMGGYSPTIGIIGAVLGLIHAMSNLADPQLLGQGIATAFVATIYGVGFANLLYLPVANKIKAIVHEQTMYREMMTEGLIAIALAENPHAIENKLSAFRLEQ
;
A
#
# COMPACT_ATOMS: atom_id res chain seq x y z
N MET A 1 2.63 14.09 3.03
CA MET A 1 1.38 14.11 2.26
C MET A 1 1.71 14.19 0.79
N ASP A 2 1.40 13.12 0.05
CA ASP A 2 1.43 13.17 -1.41
C ASP A 2 0.30 14.09 -1.90
N LYS A 3 0.67 15.33 -2.24
CA LYS A 3 -0.28 16.37 -2.69
C LYS A 3 -1.05 15.93 -3.93
N LEU A 4 -0.43 15.09 -4.77
CA LEU A 4 -1.01 14.63 -6.02
C LEU A 4 -2.09 13.58 -5.79
N SER A 5 -1.89 12.65 -4.86
CA SER A 5 -2.92 11.66 -4.47
C SER A 5 -4.19 12.31 -3.93
N ILE A 6 -4.05 13.33 -3.07
CA ILE A 6 -5.20 14.06 -2.51
C ILE A 6 -5.87 14.92 -3.58
N ALA A 7 -5.09 15.61 -4.41
CA ALA A 7 -5.62 16.39 -5.52
C ALA A 7 -6.38 15.52 -6.52
N GLY A 8 -5.85 14.34 -6.88
CA GLY A 8 -6.50 13.41 -7.79
C GLY A 8 -7.86 12.92 -7.28
N LEU A 9 -7.94 12.53 -5.99
CA LEU A 9 -9.20 12.15 -5.36
C LEU A 9 -10.20 13.31 -5.36
N LEU A 10 -9.77 14.52 -5.00
CA LEU A 10 -10.62 15.70 -5.00
C LEU A 10 -11.12 16.03 -6.40
N ILE A 11 -10.25 16.01 -7.41
CA ILE A 11 -10.62 16.27 -8.82
C ILE A 11 -11.67 15.25 -9.28
N ALA A 12 -11.48 13.96 -8.99
CA ALA A 12 -12.45 12.94 -9.40
C ALA A 12 -13.81 13.12 -8.72
N ILE A 13 -13.83 13.38 -7.40
CA ILE A 13 -15.07 13.65 -6.66
C ILE A 13 -15.75 14.92 -7.20
N PHE A 14 -15.01 16.00 -7.40
CA PHE A 14 -15.55 17.26 -7.94
C PHE A 14 -16.06 17.10 -9.37
N ALA A 15 -15.38 16.33 -10.22
CA ALA A 15 -15.83 16.08 -11.58
C ALA A 15 -17.20 15.37 -11.60
N ILE A 16 -17.38 14.34 -10.76
CA ILE A 16 -18.66 13.64 -10.62
C ILE A 16 -19.72 14.57 -10.03
N TYR A 17 -19.37 15.31 -8.98
CA TYR A 17 -20.27 16.24 -8.29
C TYR A 17 -20.78 17.37 -9.20
N PHE A 18 -19.87 18.10 -9.86
CA PHE A 18 -20.24 19.19 -10.77
C PHE A 18 -20.95 18.66 -12.01
N GLY A 19 -20.53 17.52 -12.56
CA GLY A 19 -21.21 16.87 -13.67
C GLY A 19 -22.67 16.58 -13.36
N PHE A 20 -22.95 16.02 -12.17
CA PHE A 20 -24.31 15.71 -11.75
C PHE A 20 -25.19 16.96 -11.51
N ILE A 21 -24.62 18.03 -10.96
CA ILE A 21 -25.35 19.29 -10.75
C ILE A 21 -25.67 19.99 -12.07
N ILE A 22 -24.75 19.99 -13.03
CA ILE A 22 -24.97 20.57 -14.36
C ILE A 22 -26.10 19.84 -15.09
N ASP A 23 -26.22 18.53 -14.89
CA ASP A 23 -27.32 17.71 -15.42
C ASP A 23 -28.67 17.95 -14.69
N GLY A 24 -28.69 18.82 -13.66
CA GLY A 24 -29.87 19.15 -12.88
C GLY A 24 -30.16 18.18 -11.73
N GLY A 25 -29.21 17.31 -11.37
CA GLY A 25 -29.35 16.33 -10.29
C GLY A 25 -29.31 16.94 -8.89
N ALA A 26 -30.16 16.46 -8.00
CA ALA A 26 -30.14 16.84 -6.58
C ALA A 26 -29.20 15.92 -5.79
N ILE A 27 -28.15 16.45 -5.16
CA ILE A 27 -27.15 15.65 -4.42
C ILE A 27 -27.77 14.74 -3.36
N SER A 28 -28.89 15.17 -2.75
CA SER A 28 -29.64 14.36 -1.78
C SER A 28 -30.10 13.02 -2.36
N SER A 29 -30.32 12.91 -3.68
CA SER A 29 -30.71 11.65 -4.32
C SER A 29 -29.54 10.67 -4.44
N LEU A 30 -28.30 11.12 -4.28
CA LEU A 30 -27.12 10.26 -4.25
C LEU A 30 -26.80 9.74 -2.85
N LEU A 31 -27.48 10.23 -1.80
CA LEU A 31 -27.24 9.87 -0.40
C LEU A 31 -28.27 8.83 0.08
N GLU A 32 -28.30 7.67 -0.57
CA GLU A 32 -29.16 6.55 -0.16
C GLU A 32 -28.43 5.63 0.83
N LEU A 33 -28.81 5.74 2.11
CA LEU A 33 -28.24 4.93 3.19
C LEU A 33 -28.38 3.41 2.95
N PRO A 34 -29.52 2.88 2.47
CA PRO A 34 -29.64 1.44 2.20
C PRO A 34 -28.64 0.95 1.16
N ALA A 35 -28.48 1.71 0.06
CA ALA A 35 -27.49 1.40 -0.98
C ALA A 35 -26.06 1.41 -0.42
N PHE A 36 -25.73 2.39 0.43
CA PHE A 36 -24.42 2.48 1.08
C PHE A 36 -24.14 1.23 1.94
N ILE A 37 -25.08 0.84 2.80
CA ILE A 37 -24.92 -0.32 3.69
C ILE A 37 -24.72 -1.61 2.88
N ILE A 38 -25.51 -1.82 1.83
CA ILE A 38 -25.38 -3.00 0.97
C ILE A 38 -24.00 -3.06 0.34
N VAL A 39 -23.57 -1.97 -0.31
CA VAL A 39 -22.32 -1.95 -1.06
C VAL A 39 -21.11 -1.98 -0.13
N PHE A 40 -21.03 -1.06 0.83
CA PHE A 40 -19.91 -0.97 1.76
C PHE A 40 -19.85 -2.20 2.66
N GLY A 41 -20.96 -2.56 3.30
CA GLY A 41 -21.05 -3.71 4.21
C GLY A 41 -20.84 -5.04 3.48
N GLY A 42 -21.41 -5.22 2.29
CA GLY A 42 -21.22 -6.41 1.48
C GLY A 42 -19.77 -6.55 0.98
N THR A 43 -19.15 -5.45 0.55
CA THR A 43 -17.72 -5.45 0.15
C THR A 43 -16.83 -5.80 1.34
N LEU A 44 -17.07 -5.18 2.49
CA LEU A 44 -16.31 -5.44 3.71
C LEU A 44 -16.46 -6.90 4.16
N GLY A 45 -17.69 -7.42 4.16
CA GLY A 45 -17.97 -8.82 4.50
C GLY A 45 -17.30 -9.81 3.55
N ALA A 46 -17.34 -9.56 2.24
CA ALA A 46 -16.67 -10.40 1.25
C ALA A 46 -15.14 -10.45 1.47
N VAL A 47 -14.53 -9.32 1.80
CA VAL A 47 -13.09 -9.25 2.04
C VAL A 47 -12.69 -9.83 3.39
N MET A 48 -13.51 -9.66 4.43
CA MET A 48 -13.31 -10.32 5.72
C MET A 48 -13.42 -11.85 5.59
N LEU A 49 -14.25 -12.35 4.67
CA LEU A 49 -14.38 -13.78 4.41
C LEU A 49 -13.13 -14.36 3.73
N GLN A 50 -12.50 -13.64 2.79
CA GLN A 50 -11.29 -14.13 2.11
C GLN A 50 -10.01 -13.96 2.94
N SER A 51 -9.96 -12.97 3.84
CA SER A 51 -8.73 -12.50 4.48
C SER A 51 -8.57 -13.07 5.89
N SER A 52 -7.33 -13.39 6.29
CA SER A 52 -7.07 -13.70 7.69
C SER A 52 -7.21 -12.45 8.57
N GLN A 53 -7.59 -12.63 9.84
CA GLN A 53 -7.78 -11.52 10.78
C GLN A 53 -6.52 -10.64 10.90
N SER A 54 -5.34 -11.26 11.01
CA SER A 54 -4.07 -10.54 11.10
C SER A 54 -3.80 -9.69 9.85
N GLN A 55 -4.02 -10.26 8.65
CA GLN A 55 -3.80 -9.55 7.39
C GLN A 55 -4.75 -8.36 7.22
N PHE A 56 -6.01 -8.53 7.61
CA PHE A 56 -7.02 -7.48 7.49
C PHE A 56 -6.69 -6.26 8.38
N PHE A 57 -6.35 -6.49 9.65
CA PHE A 57 -5.96 -5.39 10.54
C PHE A 57 -4.62 -4.77 10.13
N HIS A 58 -3.68 -5.56 9.62
CA HIS A 58 -2.44 -5.03 9.07
C HIS A 58 -2.73 -4.11 7.86
N ALA A 59 -3.60 -4.53 6.94
CA ALA A 59 -4.00 -3.72 5.78
C ALA A 59 -4.62 -2.38 6.20
N ILE A 60 -5.51 -2.39 7.20
CA ILE A 60 -6.07 -1.14 7.77
C ILE A 60 -4.95 -0.26 8.33
N SER A 61 -3.97 -0.84 9.03
CA SER A 61 -2.85 -0.08 9.60
C SER A 61 -1.99 0.60 8.52
N LEU A 62 -1.92 0.04 7.31
CA LEU A 62 -1.19 0.61 6.18
C LEU A 62 -1.88 1.84 5.57
N LEU A 63 -3.16 2.11 5.89
CA LEU A 63 -3.83 3.32 5.41
C LEU A 63 -3.12 4.62 5.84
N LYS A 64 -2.41 4.59 6.96
CA LYS A 64 -1.59 5.74 7.41
C LYS A 64 -0.52 6.13 6.40
N TRP A 65 -0.02 5.18 5.60
CA TRP A 65 1.00 5.43 4.59
C TRP A 65 0.50 6.29 3.43
N LEU A 66 -0.81 6.35 3.19
CA LEU A 66 -1.36 7.25 2.17
C LEU A 66 -1.16 8.73 2.55
N PHE A 67 -1.17 9.03 3.84
CA PHE A 67 -1.01 10.39 4.35
C PHE A 67 0.45 10.69 4.69
N VAL A 68 1.11 9.72 5.31
CA VAL A 68 2.50 9.78 5.79
C VAL A 68 3.24 8.53 5.30
N PRO A 69 3.69 8.51 4.03
CA PRO A 69 4.53 7.44 3.55
C PRO A 69 5.88 7.48 4.29
N PRO A 70 6.44 6.32 4.66
CA PRO A 70 7.81 6.28 5.15
C PRO A 70 8.74 6.76 4.04
N LYS A 71 9.74 7.54 4.42
CA LYS A 71 10.71 8.11 3.48
C LYS A 71 12.03 7.39 3.65
N TYR A 72 12.61 6.99 2.53
CA TYR A 72 13.93 6.39 2.48
C TYR A 72 14.80 7.26 1.58
N ASP A 73 15.89 7.76 2.15
CA ASP A 73 16.85 8.58 1.40
C ASP A 73 17.95 7.64 0.88
N ILE A 74 17.88 7.38 -0.43
CA ILE A 74 18.82 6.50 -1.13
C ILE A 74 20.25 7.05 -1.02
N GLU A 75 20.45 8.36 -1.15
CA GLU A 75 21.78 8.95 -1.05
C GLU A 75 22.33 8.82 0.36
N GLN A 76 21.53 9.13 1.38
CA GLN A 76 21.95 8.96 2.77
C GLN A 76 22.27 7.48 3.07
N GLY A 77 21.51 6.54 2.50
CA GLY A 77 21.78 5.11 2.62
C GLY A 77 23.13 4.72 2.02
N ILE A 78 23.42 5.18 0.79
CA ILE A 78 24.72 4.94 0.12
C ILE A 78 25.87 5.53 0.93
N GLU A 79 25.77 6.79 1.36
CA GLU A 79 26.78 7.45 2.20
C GLU A 79 27.05 6.67 3.49
N SER A 80 26.00 6.17 4.13
CA SER A 80 26.10 5.36 5.35
C SER A 80 26.85 4.05 5.09
N ILE A 81 26.51 3.34 4.02
CA ILE A 81 27.18 2.08 3.65
C ILE A 81 28.66 2.32 3.35
N VAL A 82 29.00 3.39 2.62
CA VAL A 82 30.39 3.74 2.31
C VAL A 82 31.18 4.01 3.60
N LEU A 83 30.61 4.79 4.52
CA LEU A 83 31.20 5.07 5.84
C LEU A 83 31.42 3.79 6.65
N TRP A 84 30.47 2.85 6.62
CA TRP A 84 30.61 1.56 7.31
C TRP A 84 31.67 0.68 6.66
N ALA A 85 31.78 0.68 5.33
CA ALA A 85 32.81 -0.03 4.60
C ALA A 85 34.22 0.47 4.97
N GLU A 86 34.40 1.79 5.06
CA GLU A 86 35.66 2.40 5.49
C GLU A 86 36.04 1.96 6.92
N LYS A 87 35.11 2.11 7.87
CA LYS A 87 35.34 1.69 9.27
C LYS A 87 35.64 0.21 9.40
N ALA A 88 34.88 -0.64 8.70
CA ALA A 88 35.08 -2.09 8.69
C ALA A 88 36.45 -2.46 8.14
N ARG A 89 36.96 -1.74 7.14
CA ARG A 89 38.27 -2.00 6.53
C ARG A 89 39.43 -1.51 7.40
N GLU A 90 39.28 -0.38 8.09
CA GLU A 90 40.32 0.17 8.96
C GLU A 90 40.42 -0.56 10.30
N SER A 91 39.27 -0.88 10.91
CA SER A 91 39.17 -1.34 12.30
C SER A 91 38.51 -2.71 12.46
N GLY A 92 38.12 -3.38 11.36
CA GLY A 92 37.38 -4.65 11.38
C GLY A 92 35.89 -4.49 11.64
N PHE A 93 35.11 -5.56 11.48
CA PHE A 93 33.64 -5.54 11.62
C PHE A 93 33.17 -5.19 13.03
N LEU A 94 33.94 -5.49 14.08
CA LEU A 94 33.64 -5.12 15.47
C LEU A 94 33.42 -3.60 15.64
N SER A 95 34.05 -2.78 14.80
CA SER A 95 33.85 -1.32 14.82
C SER A 95 32.42 -0.89 14.47
N LEU A 96 31.63 -1.77 13.84
CA LEU A 96 30.24 -1.52 13.47
C LEU A 96 29.26 -1.77 14.62
N GLU A 97 29.68 -2.37 15.74
CA GLU A 97 28.78 -2.71 16.86
C GLU A 97 28.09 -1.48 17.44
N TYR A 98 28.83 -0.37 17.58
CA TYR A 98 28.27 0.89 18.08
C TYR A 98 27.22 1.45 17.11
N ILE A 99 27.49 1.38 15.81
CA ILE A 99 26.60 1.84 14.76
C ILE A 99 25.32 1.00 14.75
N ALA A 100 25.46 -0.32 14.84
CA ALA A 100 24.32 -1.23 14.93
C ALA A 100 23.39 -0.85 16.10
N LYS A 101 23.94 -0.52 17.27
CA LYS A 101 23.15 -0.14 18.46
C LYS A 101 22.36 1.16 18.30
N GLU A 102 22.84 2.10 17.50
CA GLU A 102 22.17 3.38 17.26
C GLU A 102 21.19 3.35 16.08
N GLU A 103 21.30 2.32 15.22
CA GLU A 103 20.45 2.17 14.04
C GLU A 103 18.99 1.83 14.41
N ASN A 104 18.05 2.59 13.86
CA ASN A 104 16.63 2.44 14.17
C ASN A 104 15.91 1.50 13.20
N ASP A 105 16.43 1.33 11.96
CA ASP A 105 15.85 0.36 11.04
C ASP A 105 16.28 -1.06 11.44
N PHE A 106 15.30 -1.86 11.89
CA PHE A 106 15.51 -3.25 12.30
C PHE A 106 16.20 -4.11 11.23
N TYR A 107 15.93 -3.87 9.94
CA TYR A 107 16.54 -4.61 8.85
C TYR A 107 18.04 -4.33 8.74
N VAL A 108 18.41 -3.05 8.79
CA VAL A 108 19.80 -2.60 8.73
C VAL A 108 20.55 -3.01 9.99
N ASN A 109 19.94 -2.82 11.17
CA ASN A 109 20.47 -3.26 12.45
C ASN A 109 20.79 -4.76 12.45
N LYS A 110 19.87 -5.61 11.95
CA LYS A 110 20.11 -7.05 11.84
C LYS A 110 21.32 -7.33 10.94
N GLY A 111 21.39 -6.70 9.77
CA GLY A 111 22.50 -6.87 8.84
C GLY A 111 23.87 -6.47 9.42
N LEU A 112 23.93 -5.34 10.11
CA LEU A 112 25.14 -4.90 10.82
C LEU A 112 25.56 -5.88 11.93
N ASN A 113 24.61 -6.40 12.72
CA ASN A 113 24.92 -7.40 13.74
C ASN A 113 25.45 -8.71 13.14
N LEU A 114 24.88 -9.19 12.03
CA LEU A 114 25.38 -10.39 11.35
C LEU A 114 26.81 -10.21 10.81
N LEU A 115 27.18 -8.99 10.38
CA LEU A 115 28.56 -8.65 10.00
C LEU A 115 29.50 -8.67 11.22
N VAL A 116 29.08 -8.06 12.34
CA VAL A 116 29.85 -8.04 13.59
C VAL A 116 30.08 -9.45 14.11
N ASP A 117 29.08 -10.32 14.02
CA ASP A 117 29.13 -11.73 14.43
C ASP A 117 30.01 -12.59 13.50
N GLY A 118 30.47 -12.04 12.36
CA GLY A 118 31.36 -12.73 11.43
C GLY A 118 30.67 -13.87 10.67
N VAL A 119 29.37 -13.76 10.42
CA VAL A 119 28.61 -14.75 9.64
C VAL A 119 29.15 -14.83 8.22
N GLU A 120 29.24 -16.05 7.67
CA GLU A 120 29.68 -16.26 6.29
C GLU A 120 28.78 -15.50 5.30
N VAL A 121 29.38 -14.93 4.25
CA VAL A 121 28.70 -14.05 3.28
C VAL A 121 27.46 -14.69 2.66
N GLU A 122 27.51 -15.98 2.36
CA GLU A 122 26.37 -16.71 1.79
C GLU A 122 25.20 -16.77 2.77
N ASN A 123 25.48 -17.07 4.05
CA ASN A 123 24.45 -17.11 5.09
C ASN A 123 23.89 -15.71 5.40
N LEU A 124 24.74 -14.69 5.37
CA LEU A 124 24.31 -13.28 5.47
C LEU A 124 23.33 -12.93 4.35
N ARG A 125 23.69 -13.23 3.09
CA ARG A 125 22.86 -13.00 1.92
C ARG A 125 21.50 -13.70 2.06
N VAL A 126 21.51 -15.00 2.29
CA VAL A 126 20.29 -15.80 2.44
C VAL A 126 19.39 -15.26 3.56
N SER A 127 19.97 -14.84 4.69
CA SER A 127 19.20 -14.29 5.80
C SER A 127 18.53 -12.96 5.47
N LEU A 128 19.25 -12.06 4.80
CA LEU A 128 18.76 -10.73 4.45
C LEU A 128 17.76 -10.77 3.30
N GLU A 129 17.99 -11.62 2.29
CA GLU A 129 17.06 -11.82 1.16
C GLU A 129 15.75 -12.45 1.65
N LEU A 130 15.81 -13.45 2.53
CA LEU A 130 14.61 -14.07 3.12
C LEU A 130 13.77 -13.05 3.91
N ASP A 131 14.40 -12.24 4.75
CA ASP A 131 13.71 -11.20 5.51
C ASP A 131 13.04 -10.16 4.59
N LEU A 132 13.75 -9.76 3.54
CA LEU A 132 13.23 -8.82 2.54
C LEU A 132 12.02 -9.39 1.80
N ASP A 133 12.10 -10.65 1.37
CA ASP A 133 11.00 -11.34 0.68
C ASP A 133 9.78 -11.48 1.57
N LEU A 134 9.96 -11.92 2.82
CA LEU A 134 8.87 -12.03 3.79
C LEU A 134 8.24 -10.67 4.08
N TYR A 135 9.05 -9.63 4.21
CA TYR A 135 8.57 -8.26 4.40
C TYR A 135 7.74 -7.77 3.22
N ARG A 136 8.26 -7.93 2.00
CA ARG A 136 7.59 -7.55 0.77
C ARG A 136 6.27 -8.28 0.63
N GLU A 137 6.28 -9.60 0.73
CA GLU A 137 5.09 -10.45 0.58
C GLU A 137 4.03 -10.15 1.65
N HIS A 138 4.44 -9.91 2.90
CA HIS A 138 3.50 -9.55 3.97
C HIS A 138 2.76 -8.24 3.69
N ASN A 139 3.46 -7.22 3.19
CA ASN A 139 2.85 -5.92 2.88
C ASN A 139 2.09 -5.94 1.55
N LEU A 140 2.55 -6.68 0.54
CA LEU A 140 1.80 -6.86 -0.72
C LEU A 140 0.48 -7.58 -0.50
N ARG A 141 0.44 -8.60 0.37
CA ARG A 141 -0.83 -9.24 0.78
C ARG A 141 -1.80 -8.24 1.43
N SER A 142 -1.30 -7.23 2.14
CA SER A 142 -2.15 -6.16 2.70
C SER A 142 -2.70 -5.26 1.60
N ALA A 143 -1.90 -4.92 0.59
CA ALA A 143 -2.39 -4.17 -0.56
C ALA A 143 -3.46 -4.96 -1.34
N HIS A 144 -3.31 -6.29 -1.43
CA HIS A 144 -4.28 -7.16 -2.07
C HIS A 144 -5.65 -7.11 -1.38
N VAL A 145 -5.72 -6.88 -0.05
CA VAL A 145 -7.01 -6.69 0.65
C VAL A 145 -7.82 -5.57 0.01
N PHE A 146 -7.20 -4.41 -0.25
CA PHE A 146 -7.87 -3.27 -0.92
C PHE A 146 -8.16 -3.55 -2.39
N GLU A 147 -7.29 -4.27 -3.09
CA GLU A 147 -7.54 -4.69 -4.47
C GLU A 147 -8.78 -5.59 -4.56
N SER A 148 -8.94 -6.52 -3.62
CA SER A 148 -10.12 -7.36 -3.50
C SER A 148 -11.36 -6.55 -3.12
N MET A 149 -11.25 -5.54 -2.25
CA MET A 149 -12.36 -4.60 -2.00
C MET A 149 -12.78 -3.91 -3.31
N GLY A 150 -11.82 -3.51 -4.14
CA GLY A 150 -12.05 -2.95 -5.46
C GLY A 150 -12.72 -3.91 -6.43
N GLY A 151 -12.34 -5.19 -6.41
CA GLY A 151 -12.96 -6.24 -7.24
C GLY A 151 -14.38 -6.60 -6.82
N TYR A 152 -14.66 -6.66 -5.52
CA TYR A 152 -16.00 -7.01 -5.02
C TYR A 152 -16.98 -5.84 -5.06
N SER A 153 -16.54 -4.60 -4.87
CA SER A 153 -17.48 -3.48 -4.73
C SER A 153 -18.46 -3.30 -5.91
N PRO A 154 -18.04 -3.40 -7.18
CA PRO A 154 -18.96 -3.29 -8.32
C PRO A 154 -19.95 -4.45 -8.38
N THR A 155 -19.51 -5.67 -8.04
CA THR A 155 -20.38 -6.86 -8.08
C THR A 155 -21.41 -6.85 -6.96
N ILE A 156 -21.04 -6.38 -5.76
CA ILE A 156 -22.00 -6.09 -4.68
C ILE A 156 -22.93 -4.94 -5.10
N GLY A 157 -22.46 -3.94 -5.84
CA GLY A 157 -23.29 -2.90 -6.44
C GLY A 157 -24.39 -3.46 -7.34
N ILE A 158 -24.06 -4.45 -8.19
CA ILE A 158 -25.04 -5.17 -9.02
C ILE A 158 -26.07 -5.90 -8.16
N ILE A 159 -25.64 -6.56 -7.07
CA ILE A 159 -26.56 -7.21 -6.12
C ILE A 159 -27.51 -6.16 -5.50
N GLY A 160 -26.98 -5.03 -5.07
CA GLY A 160 -27.78 -3.91 -4.56
C GLY A 160 -28.78 -3.37 -5.59
N ALA A 161 -28.38 -3.31 -6.87
CA ALA A 161 -29.27 -2.93 -7.96
C ALA A 161 -30.45 -3.91 -8.12
N VAL A 162 -30.17 -5.21 -8.10
CA VAL A 162 -31.21 -6.25 -8.16
C VAL A 162 -32.14 -6.15 -6.96
N LEU A 163 -31.62 -5.96 -5.75
CA LEU A 163 -32.44 -5.80 -4.54
C LEU A 163 -33.34 -4.56 -4.60
N GLY A 164 -32.81 -3.42 -5.08
CA GLY A 164 -33.59 -2.20 -5.26
C GLY A 164 -34.71 -2.36 -6.30
N LEU A 165 -34.43 -3.06 -7.40
CA LEU A 165 -35.46 -3.38 -8.41
C LEU A 165 -36.52 -4.33 -7.87
N ILE A 166 -36.17 -5.35 -7.08
CA ILE A 166 -37.15 -6.22 -6.41
C ILE A 166 -38.06 -5.39 -5.51
N HIS A 167 -37.51 -4.46 -4.73
CA HIS A 167 -38.27 -3.57 -3.87
C HIS A 167 -39.19 -2.62 -4.66
N ALA A 168 -38.72 -2.10 -5.79
CA ALA A 168 -39.54 -1.29 -6.68
C ALA A 168 -40.72 -2.10 -7.23
N MET A 169 -40.46 -3.32 -7.72
CA MET A 169 -41.49 -4.20 -8.30
C MET A 169 -42.50 -4.69 -7.27
N SER A 170 -42.14 -4.83 -5.99
CA SER A 170 -43.10 -5.16 -4.94
C SER A 170 -44.10 -4.03 -4.65
N ASN A 171 -43.80 -2.80 -5.07
CA ASN A 171 -44.59 -1.60 -4.78
C ASN A 171 -45.13 -0.94 -6.06
N LEU A 172 -45.42 -1.70 -7.11
CA LEU A 172 -45.92 -1.20 -8.41
C LEU A 172 -47.16 -0.30 -8.31
N ALA A 173 -47.99 -0.49 -7.28
CA ALA A 173 -49.21 0.28 -7.07
C ALA A 173 -48.94 1.67 -6.47
N ASP A 174 -47.76 1.91 -5.90
CA ASP A 174 -47.36 3.18 -5.29
C ASP A 174 -46.20 3.81 -6.06
N PRO A 175 -46.45 4.84 -6.90
CA PRO A 175 -45.41 5.51 -7.68
C PRO A 175 -44.26 6.07 -6.84
N GLN A 176 -44.50 6.45 -5.59
CA GLN A 176 -43.48 7.03 -4.73
C GLN A 176 -42.50 5.95 -4.24
N LEU A 177 -43.02 4.84 -3.74
CA LEU A 177 -42.20 3.69 -3.31
C LEU A 177 -41.50 3.00 -4.49
N LEU A 178 -42.17 2.94 -5.65
CA LEU A 178 -41.58 2.48 -6.90
C LEU A 178 -40.35 3.31 -7.26
N GLY A 179 -40.48 4.64 -7.25
CA GLY A 179 -39.38 5.57 -7.54
C GLY A 179 -38.21 5.41 -6.57
N GLN A 180 -38.48 5.23 -5.27
CA GLN A 180 -37.45 5.03 -4.25
C GLN A 180 -36.66 3.72 -4.46
N GLY A 181 -37.33 2.62 -4.80
CA GLY A 181 -36.65 1.35 -5.08
C GLY A 181 -35.73 1.42 -6.30
N ILE A 182 -36.19 2.10 -7.37
CA ILE A 182 -35.38 2.34 -8.57
C ILE A 182 -34.18 3.24 -8.26
N ALA A 183 -34.38 4.32 -7.49
CA ALA A 183 -33.30 5.20 -7.07
C ALA A 183 -32.23 4.44 -6.28
N THR A 184 -32.65 3.63 -5.30
CA THR A 184 -31.74 2.77 -4.51
C THR A 184 -30.91 1.87 -5.43
N ALA A 185 -31.52 1.29 -6.46
CA ALA A 185 -30.83 0.39 -7.38
C ALA A 185 -29.72 1.08 -8.19
N PHE A 186 -29.99 2.27 -8.71
CA PHE A 186 -28.99 3.05 -9.45
C PHE A 186 -27.88 3.57 -8.54
N VAL A 187 -28.23 4.08 -7.35
CA VAL A 187 -27.24 4.57 -6.38
C VAL A 187 -26.31 3.45 -5.91
N ALA A 188 -26.83 2.22 -5.72
CA ALA A 188 -26.00 1.06 -5.39
C ALA A 188 -24.94 0.78 -6.47
N THR A 189 -25.31 0.89 -7.76
CA THR A 189 -24.35 0.73 -8.86
C THR A 189 -23.29 1.82 -8.87
N ILE A 190 -23.69 3.08 -8.63
CA ILE A 190 -22.77 4.22 -8.54
C ILE A 190 -21.79 4.03 -7.39
N TYR A 191 -22.27 3.62 -6.21
CA TYR A 191 -21.40 3.35 -5.06
C TYR A 191 -20.44 2.19 -5.33
N GLY A 192 -20.90 1.10 -5.95
CA GLY A 192 -20.03 -0.04 -6.24
C GLY A 192 -18.87 0.33 -7.16
N VAL A 193 -19.16 0.97 -8.30
CA VAL A 193 -18.14 1.39 -9.26
C VAL A 193 -17.30 2.55 -8.71
N GLY A 194 -17.91 3.47 -7.99
CA GLY A 194 -17.26 4.62 -7.38
C GLY A 194 -16.26 4.20 -6.30
N PHE A 195 -16.66 3.38 -5.33
CA PHE A 195 -15.75 2.91 -4.28
C PHE A 195 -14.61 2.08 -4.86
N ALA A 196 -14.87 1.24 -5.86
CA ALA A 196 -13.81 0.47 -6.51
C ALA A 196 -12.73 1.36 -7.14
N ASN A 197 -13.15 2.28 -8.02
CA ASN A 197 -12.22 3.01 -8.88
C ASN A 197 -11.66 4.29 -8.26
N LEU A 198 -12.39 4.90 -7.32
CA LEU A 198 -11.98 6.16 -6.69
C LEU A 198 -11.26 5.94 -5.36
N LEU A 199 -11.54 4.83 -4.67
CA LEU A 199 -10.99 4.57 -3.34
C LEU A 199 -10.13 3.30 -3.33
N TYR A 200 -10.71 2.13 -3.48
CA TYR A 200 -10.04 0.87 -3.14
C TYR A 200 -8.87 0.53 -4.07
N LEU A 201 -9.05 0.60 -5.40
CA LEU A 201 -7.98 0.29 -6.35
C LEU A 201 -6.83 1.32 -6.30
N PRO A 202 -7.09 2.64 -6.27
CA PRO A 202 -6.01 3.62 -6.07
C PRO A 202 -5.26 3.42 -4.75
N VAL A 203 -5.97 3.14 -3.65
CA VAL A 203 -5.35 2.85 -2.35
C VAL A 203 -4.44 1.63 -2.43
N ALA A 204 -4.92 0.53 -3.04
CA ALA A 204 -4.14 -0.69 -3.23
C ALA A 204 -2.84 -0.40 -4.01
N ASN A 205 -2.95 0.29 -5.14
CA ASN A 205 -1.80 0.62 -5.99
C ASN A 205 -0.82 1.57 -5.30
N LYS A 206 -1.30 2.52 -4.51
CA LYS A 206 -0.44 3.42 -3.74
C LYS A 206 0.35 2.66 -2.68
N ILE A 207 -0.28 1.72 -1.96
CA ILE A 207 0.41 0.86 -0.99
C ILE A 207 1.45 0.00 -1.72
N LYS A 208 1.12 -0.62 -2.86
CA LYS A 208 2.08 -1.42 -3.66
C LYS A 208 3.31 -0.58 -4.06
N ALA A 209 3.10 0.66 -4.52
CA ALA A 209 4.19 1.56 -4.88
C ALA A 209 5.10 1.87 -3.68
N ILE A 210 4.51 2.17 -2.51
CA ILE A 210 5.27 2.44 -1.28
C ILE A 210 6.06 1.19 -0.83
N VAL A 211 5.46 0.00 -0.94
CA VAL A 211 6.16 -1.26 -0.62
C VAL A 211 7.32 -1.49 -1.58
N HIS A 212 7.15 -1.18 -2.87
CA HIS A 212 8.21 -1.32 -3.85
C HIS A 212 9.41 -0.40 -3.56
N GLU A 213 9.16 0.88 -3.24
CA GLU A 213 10.20 1.84 -2.84
C GLU A 213 10.98 1.36 -1.61
N GLN A 214 10.26 0.82 -0.61
CA GLN A 214 10.88 0.23 0.58
C GLN A 214 11.71 -1.00 0.29
N THR A 215 11.20 -1.89 -0.56
CA THR A 215 11.90 -3.10 -0.99
C THR A 215 13.19 -2.71 -1.70
N MET A 216 13.14 -1.78 -2.66
CA MET A 216 14.33 -1.32 -3.38
C MET A 216 15.37 -0.73 -2.42
N TYR A 217 14.97 0.14 -1.49
CA TYR A 217 15.90 0.69 -0.51
C TYR A 217 16.59 -0.43 0.29
N ARG A 218 15.83 -1.43 0.73
CA ARG A 218 16.39 -2.56 1.47
C ARG A 218 17.27 -3.45 0.62
N GLU A 219 16.95 -3.69 -0.65
CA GLU A 219 17.80 -4.40 -1.61
C GLU A 219 19.16 -3.69 -1.76
N MET A 220 19.16 -2.37 -1.87
CA MET A 220 20.38 -1.56 -1.87
C MET A 220 21.19 -1.76 -0.58
N MET A 221 20.52 -1.73 0.59
CA MET A 221 21.18 -2.01 1.87
C MET A 221 21.77 -3.42 1.91
N THR A 222 21.05 -4.44 1.42
CA THR A 222 21.52 -5.83 1.32
C THR A 222 22.79 -5.92 0.49
N GLU A 223 22.78 -5.37 -0.73
CA GLU A 223 23.92 -5.41 -1.64
C GLU A 223 25.13 -4.64 -1.08
N GLY A 224 24.90 -3.54 -0.37
CA GLY A 224 25.95 -2.80 0.32
C GLY A 224 26.55 -3.56 1.50
N LEU A 225 25.73 -4.16 2.36
CA LEU A 225 26.20 -4.96 3.50
C LEU A 225 26.98 -6.20 3.05
N ILE A 226 26.55 -6.84 1.96
CA ILE A 226 27.28 -7.98 1.38
C ILE A 226 28.62 -7.52 0.79
N ALA A 227 28.68 -6.36 0.13
CA ALA A 227 29.93 -5.83 -0.38
C ALA A 227 30.92 -5.45 0.74
N ILE A 228 30.41 -4.97 1.90
CA ILE A 228 31.22 -4.79 3.12
C ILE A 228 31.78 -6.14 3.61
N ALA A 229 30.94 -7.19 3.63
CA ALA A 229 31.37 -8.53 4.05
C ALA A 229 32.49 -9.09 3.16
N LEU A 230 32.45 -8.78 1.86
CA LEU A 230 33.47 -9.14 0.87
C LEU A 230 34.73 -8.27 0.90
N ALA A 231 34.78 -7.27 1.80
CA ALA A 231 35.86 -6.30 1.90
C ALA A 231 36.16 -5.57 0.58
N GLU A 232 35.11 -5.26 -0.20
CA GLU A 232 35.24 -4.47 -1.42
C GLU A 232 35.73 -3.04 -1.12
N ASN A 233 36.33 -2.39 -2.12
CA ASN A 233 36.77 -1.00 -1.98
C ASN A 233 35.53 -0.09 -1.82
N PRO A 234 35.48 0.83 -0.83
CA PRO A 234 34.33 1.74 -0.64
C PRO A 234 33.89 2.50 -1.90
N HIS A 235 34.85 2.94 -2.74
CA HIS A 235 34.52 3.58 -4.02
C HIS A 235 33.89 2.61 -5.04
N ALA A 236 34.26 1.32 -5.01
CA ALA A 236 33.62 0.32 -5.85
C ALA A 236 32.19 0.04 -5.37
N ILE A 237 31.96 0.02 -4.05
CA ILE A 237 30.64 -0.12 -3.44
C ILE A 237 29.75 1.07 -3.84
N GLU A 238 30.24 2.30 -3.69
CA GLU A 238 29.50 3.51 -4.08
C GLU A 238 29.10 3.46 -5.56
N ASN A 239 30.05 3.12 -6.46
CA ASN A 239 29.77 3.01 -7.88
C ASN A 239 28.72 1.93 -8.18
N LYS A 240 28.78 0.78 -7.51
CA LYS A 240 27.79 -0.30 -7.65
C LYS A 240 26.40 0.17 -7.20
N LEU A 241 26.32 0.81 -6.04
CA LEU A 241 25.06 1.27 -5.46
C LEU A 241 24.50 2.51 -6.18
N SER A 242 25.32 3.25 -6.91
CA SER A 242 24.87 4.38 -7.73
C SER A 242 23.80 4.00 -8.76
N ALA A 243 23.69 2.71 -9.12
CA ALA A 243 22.62 2.20 -9.97
C ALA A 243 21.22 2.43 -9.37
N PHE A 244 21.10 2.44 -8.04
CA PHE A 244 19.84 2.70 -7.33
C PHE A 244 19.45 4.20 -7.34
N ARG A 245 20.34 5.10 -7.76
CA ARG A 245 20.02 6.54 -7.92
C ARG A 245 19.08 6.81 -9.10
N LEU A 246 18.94 5.87 -10.03
CA LEU A 246 18.14 6.04 -11.25
C LEU A 246 16.62 6.06 -11.00
N GLU A 247 16.14 5.74 -9.80
CA GLU A 247 14.71 5.73 -9.45
C GLU A 247 14.19 7.01 -8.77
N GLN A 248 14.94 8.13 -8.83
CA GLN A 248 14.49 9.43 -8.30
C GLN A 248 13.79 10.32 -9.35
#